data_AF-V5V351-F1
#
_entry.id   AF-V5V351-F1
#
_cell.length_a   1.000
_cell.length_b   1.000
_cell.length_c   1.000
_cell.angle_alpha   90.00
_cell.angle_beta   90.00
_cell.angle_gamma   90.00
#
_symmetry.space_group_name_H-M   'P 1'
#
loop_
_entity.id
_entity.type
_entity.pdbx_description
1 polymer ?
#
loop_
_entity_poly.entity_id
_entity_poly.type
_entity_poly.pdbx_seq_one_letter_code
_entity_poly.pdbx_strand_id
1 'polypeptide(L)'
;MLSHINENQQPQMVDISEKSVSDRRAVAEALVELPPVFQAYREGEELFLKKGPVLQTAIIAGTMAVKRTAAAIPFCHPLPITSCRFETHIDSLESGLRIRLRCEVKTRDRTGVEMESLHGVTIAALTIYDMCKALSPQIGIREVRLLAKSGGKKTLGQYPLFGLVLTGGQSQRMGQDKALLDYYGQPHAQYLYNLLAQYCEQVFLSARTNQWQGTPLADLPTLPDTLPQIGPIAGLLTALRAYPEVNWFVVACDLPYLTAETLAPLLHHYREDVVATCYHHPQEGFPEPLCAIYTPQALPVFEAAYAEEIYCPVKILQRSPCQCITPPQPTITANINTPEEYLEALHHVRRP
;
A
#
# COMPACT_ATOMS: atom_id res chain seq x y z
N MET A 1 4.83 21.43 7.54
CA MET A 1 5.72 20.62 8.40
C MET A 1 4.87 20.10 9.56
N LEU A 2 4.63 18.78 9.66
CA LEU A 2 3.80 18.18 10.72
C LEU A 2 4.68 17.87 11.95
N SER A 3 5.21 18.90 12.59
CA SER A 3 5.96 18.74 13.84
C SER A 3 5.03 18.92 15.03
N HIS A 4 5.19 18.09 16.06
CA HIS A 4 4.65 18.32 17.40
C HIS A 4 5.35 19.51 18.10
N ILE A 5 5.81 20.50 17.33
CA ILE A 5 6.62 21.62 17.76
C ILE A 5 6.04 22.85 17.09
N ASN A 6 5.73 23.88 17.87
CA ASN A 6 5.24 25.16 17.40
C ASN A 6 6.38 26.10 16.99
N GLU A 7 6.05 27.31 16.51
CA GLU A 7 7.02 28.33 16.08
C GLU A 7 7.99 28.76 17.20
N ASN A 8 7.60 28.57 18.46
CA ASN A 8 8.41 28.86 19.65
C ASN A 8 9.23 27.65 20.14
N GLN A 9 9.35 26.59 19.34
CA GLN A 9 10.00 25.31 19.70
C GLN A 9 9.36 24.57 20.89
N GLN A 10 8.09 24.82 21.19
CA GLN A 10 7.38 24.15 22.27
C GLN A 10 6.53 22.98 21.77
N PRO A 11 6.42 21.89 22.55
CA PRO A 11 5.57 20.77 22.20
C PRO A 11 4.10 21.16 22.03
N GLN A 12 3.47 20.72 20.94
CA GLN A 12 2.05 20.95 20.69
C GLN A 12 1.37 19.75 20.02
N MET A 13 0.06 19.64 20.25
CA MET A 13 -0.80 18.75 19.46
C MET A 13 -0.99 19.34 18.06
N VAL A 14 -0.82 18.52 17.04
CA VAL A 14 -0.99 18.94 15.65
C VAL A 14 -2.48 19.21 15.38
N ASP A 15 -2.80 20.38 14.83
CA ASP A 15 -4.15 20.64 14.32
C ASP A 15 -4.44 19.76 13.09
N ILE A 16 -5.55 19.03 13.15
CA ILE A 16 -6.00 18.10 12.11
C ILE A 16 -7.28 18.58 11.43
N SER A 17 -7.80 19.76 11.76
CA SER A 17 -9.11 20.26 11.31
C SER A 17 -9.24 20.30 9.77
N GLU A 18 -8.18 20.66 9.06
CA GLU A 18 -8.15 20.72 7.58
C GLU A 18 -7.97 19.37 6.90
N LYS A 19 -7.70 18.29 7.65
CA LYS A 19 -7.52 16.96 7.07
C LYS A 19 -8.88 16.32 6.79
N SER A 20 -8.96 15.56 5.71
CA SER A 20 -10.14 14.76 5.38
C SER A 20 -10.27 13.54 6.32
N VAL A 21 -11.51 13.19 6.64
CA VAL A 21 -11.86 11.95 7.34
C VAL A 21 -11.75 10.79 6.37
N SER A 22 -10.95 9.78 6.72
CA SER A 22 -10.77 8.56 5.91
C SER A 22 -10.74 7.33 6.80
N ASP A 23 -10.99 6.15 6.22
CA ASP A 23 -10.72 4.90 6.92
C ASP A 23 -9.22 4.74 7.14
N ARG A 24 -8.84 4.30 8.34
CA ARG A 24 -7.46 4.19 8.79
C ARG A 24 -7.27 2.90 9.55
N ARG A 25 -6.12 2.28 9.35
CA ARG A 25 -5.75 1.00 9.94
C ARG A 25 -4.27 1.01 10.31
N ALA A 26 -3.96 0.40 11.44
CA ALA A 26 -2.60 0.13 11.86
C ALA A 26 -2.50 -1.28 12.45
N VAL A 27 -1.36 -1.93 12.22
CA VAL A 27 -1.01 -3.21 12.83
C VAL A 27 0.35 -3.09 13.49
N ALA A 28 0.43 -3.42 14.76
CA ALA A 28 1.66 -3.43 15.55
C ALA A 28 1.89 -4.82 16.14
N GLU A 29 3.16 -5.13 16.41
CA GLU A 29 3.61 -6.40 16.95
C GLU A 29 4.48 -6.18 18.19
N ALA A 30 4.44 -7.14 19.11
CA ALA A 30 5.42 -7.31 20.18
C ALA A 30 5.72 -8.81 20.35
N LEU A 31 6.94 -9.11 20.79
CA LEU A 31 7.38 -10.45 21.15
C LEU A 31 7.61 -10.53 22.66
N VAL A 32 7.07 -11.57 23.30
CA VAL A 32 7.32 -11.86 24.72
C VAL A 32 8.03 -13.20 24.85
N GLU A 33 9.23 -13.18 25.38
CA GLU A 33 10.07 -14.37 25.59
C GLU A 33 9.98 -14.82 27.05
N LEU A 34 9.57 -16.07 27.23
CA LEU A 34 9.38 -16.71 28.52
C LEU A 34 10.38 -17.87 28.66
N PRO A 35 11.03 -18.04 29.84
CA PRO A 35 12.00 -19.11 30.06
C PRO A 35 11.35 -20.52 30.04
N PRO A 36 12.15 -21.61 29.97
CA PRO A 36 11.64 -22.96 29.76
C PRO A 36 10.62 -23.45 30.81
N VAL A 37 10.65 -22.89 32.03
CA VAL A 37 9.69 -23.21 33.09
C VAL A 37 8.22 -22.99 32.68
N PHE A 38 7.95 -22.11 31.72
CA PHE A 38 6.59 -21.83 31.25
C PHE A 38 6.03 -22.90 30.29
N GLN A 39 6.86 -23.79 29.75
CA GLN A 39 6.41 -24.85 28.83
C GLN A 39 5.40 -25.78 29.51
N ALA A 40 5.56 -26.05 30.80
CA ALA A 40 4.65 -26.91 31.57
C ALA A 40 3.25 -26.31 31.79
N TYR A 41 3.05 -25.02 31.50
CA TYR A 41 1.79 -24.30 31.69
C TYR A 41 1.07 -23.99 30.37
N ARG A 42 1.62 -24.45 29.24
CA ARG A 42 1.04 -24.25 27.91
C ARG A 42 -0.04 -25.28 27.64
N GLU A 43 -1.20 -24.81 27.25
CA GLU A 43 -2.31 -25.62 26.75
C GLU A 43 -2.77 -25.03 25.41
N GLY A 44 -2.30 -25.62 24.30
CA GLY A 44 -2.55 -25.10 22.95
C GLY A 44 -1.92 -23.72 22.73
N GLU A 45 -2.73 -22.73 22.36
CA GLU A 45 -2.33 -21.33 22.15
C GLU A 45 -2.62 -20.44 23.36
N GLU A 46 -2.62 -21.01 24.57
CA GLU A 46 -2.84 -20.30 25.83
C GLU A 46 -1.86 -20.78 26.92
N LEU A 47 -1.66 -19.95 27.95
CA LEU A 47 -0.96 -20.30 29.18
C LEU A 47 -1.93 -20.20 30.36
N PHE A 48 -2.02 -21.27 31.16
CA PHE A 48 -2.84 -21.29 32.37
C PHE A 48 -1.96 -21.26 33.62
N LEU A 49 -2.01 -20.14 34.34
CA LEU A 49 -1.33 -19.97 35.62
C LEU A 49 -2.35 -19.90 36.75
N LYS A 50 -1.87 -19.85 38.01
CA LYS A 50 -2.74 -19.61 39.18
C LYS A 50 -3.57 -18.32 39.09
N LYS A 51 -3.12 -17.35 38.28
CA LYS A 51 -3.83 -16.10 38.00
C LYS A 51 -4.91 -16.22 36.90
N GLY A 52 -5.07 -17.40 36.28
CA GLY A 52 -6.00 -17.64 35.17
C GLY A 52 -5.31 -17.65 33.78
N PRO A 53 -6.11 -17.52 32.70
CA PRO A 53 -5.60 -17.53 31.33
C PRO A 53 -4.82 -16.24 31.02
N VAL A 54 -3.56 -16.39 30.63
CA VAL A 54 -2.62 -15.27 30.49
C VAL A 54 -2.90 -14.43 29.24
N LEU A 55 -3.05 -15.06 28.08
CA LEU A 55 -3.21 -14.38 26.80
C LEU A 55 -4.59 -13.73 26.69
N GLN A 56 -5.66 -14.41 27.13
CA GLN A 56 -6.99 -13.78 27.22
C GLN A 56 -6.99 -12.51 28.09
N THR A 57 -6.32 -12.56 29.25
CA THR A 57 -6.19 -11.39 30.13
C THR A 57 -5.40 -10.27 29.45
N ALA A 58 -4.33 -10.61 28.74
CA ALA A 58 -3.52 -9.66 27.97
C ALA A 58 -4.31 -9.00 26.83
N ILE A 59 -5.16 -9.74 26.13
CA ILE A 59 -6.03 -9.21 25.07
C ILE A 59 -7.00 -8.17 25.64
N ILE A 60 -7.64 -8.47 26.77
CA ILE A 60 -8.56 -7.52 27.43
C ILE A 60 -7.82 -6.24 27.82
N ALA A 61 -6.66 -6.36 28.45
CA ALA A 61 -5.85 -5.20 28.85
C ALA A 61 -5.39 -4.38 27.65
N GLY A 62 -4.94 -5.04 26.57
CA GLY A 62 -4.56 -4.40 25.31
C GLY A 62 -5.72 -3.65 24.66
N THR A 63 -6.93 -4.24 24.60
CA THR A 63 -8.13 -3.56 24.07
C THR A 63 -8.53 -2.37 24.93
N MET A 64 -8.38 -2.44 26.26
CA MET A 64 -8.60 -1.29 27.14
C MET A 64 -7.60 -0.17 26.90
N ALA A 65 -6.33 -0.51 26.68
CA ALA A 65 -5.26 0.43 26.39
C ALA A 65 -5.49 1.18 25.07
N VAL A 66 -5.84 0.46 24.00
CA VAL A 66 -6.20 1.04 22.69
C VAL A 66 -7.21 2.18 22.84
N LYS A 67 -8.29 1.95 23.61
CA LYS A 67 -9.36 2.94 23.85
C LYS A 67 -8.94 4.12 24.72
N ARG A 68 -7.76 4.07 25.35
CA ARG A 68 -7.24 5.09 26.29
C ARG A 68 -5.90 5.67 25.86
N THR A 69 -5.52 5.50 24.60
CA THR A 69 -4.20 5.93 24.08
C THR A 69 -3.95 7.42 24.27
N ALA A 70 -4.92 8.28 23.95
CA ALA A 70 -4.81 9.72 24.15
C ALA A 70 -4.63 10.16 25.62
N ALA A 71 -5.02 9.31 26.58
CA ALA A 71 -4.78 9.56 28.00
C ALA A 71 -3.38 9.13 28.46
N ALA A 72 -2.71 8.26 27.71
CA ALA A 72 -1.40 7.71 28.03
C ALA A 72 -0.26 8.41 27.27
N ILE A 73 -0.49 8.79 26.01
CA ILE A 73 0.52 9.33 25.12
C ILE A 73 0.21 10.80 24.84
N PRO A 74 1.08 11.74 25.27
CA PRO A 74 0.89 13.16 25.02
C PRO A 74 0.67 13.46 23.54
N PHE A 75 -0.20 14.43 23.26
CA PHE A 75 -0.50 14.94 21.92
C PHE A 75 -1.17 13.96 20.95
N CYS A 76 -1.48 12.73 21.36
CA CYS A 76 -2.39 11.88 20.60
C CYS A 76 -3.82 12.44 20.67
N HIS A 77 -4.50 12.47 19.53
CA HIS A 77 -5.91 12.83 19.47
C HIS A 77 -6.78 11.71 20.06
N PRO A 78 -7.89 12.04 20.73
CA PRO A 78 -8.89 11.03 21.06
C PRO A 78 -9.60 10.58 19.77
N LEU A 79 -9.54 9.28 19.47
CA LEU A 79 -10.08 8.72 18.22
C LEU A 79 -11.26 7.77 18.46
N PRO A 80 -12.30 7.79 17.60
CA PRO A 80 -13.43 6.87 17.66
C PRO A 80 -13.06 5.50 17.07
N ILE A 81 -12.47 4.63 17.90
CA ILE A 81 -12.02 3.30 17.46
C ILE A 81 -13.19 2.46 16.97
N THR A 82 -13.14 2.04 15.70
CA THR A 82 -14.19 1.25 15.06
C THR A 82 -13.92 -0.26 15.13
N SER A 83 -12.65 -0.66 15.22
CA SER A 83 -12.26 -2.07 15.40
C SER A 83 -10.94 -2.20 16.14
N CYS A 84 -10.83 -3.21 17.00
CA CYS A 84 -9.61 -3.62 17.67
C CYS A 84 -9.58 -5.15 17.71
N ARG A 85 -8.53 -5.75 17.15
CA ARG A 85 -8.34 -7.20 17.08
C ARG A 85 -6.95 -7.55 17.58
N PHE A 86 -6.86 -8.59 18.41
CA PHE A 86 -5.60 -9.18 18.79
C PHE A 86 -5.47 -10.57 18.18
N GLU A 87 -4.28 -10.87 17.68
CA GLU A 87 -3.87 -12.21 17.26
C GLU A 87 -2.65 -12.61 18.10
N THR A 88 -2.63 -13.86 18.55
CA THR A 88 -1.56 -14.37 19.41
C THR A 88 -1.08 -15.72 18.90
N HIS A 89 0.23 -15.95 18.95
CA HIS A 89 0.84 -17.23 18.58
C HIS A 89 1.96 -17.58 19.56
N ILE A 90 2.05 -18.85 19.97
CA ILE A 90 3.08 -19.35 20.89
C ILE A 90 4.06 -20.27 20.13
N ASP A 91 5.28 -19.79 19.93
CA ASP A 91 6.40 -20.55 19.40
C ASP A 91 7.17 -21.26 20.53
N SER A 92 7.48 -22.55 20.36
CA SER A 92 8.40 -23.28 21.26
C SER A 92 9.83 -23.13 20.78
N LEU A 93 10.74 -22.74 21.67
CA LEU A 93 12.17 -22.56 21.40
C LEU A 93 13.00 -23.37 22.41
N GLU A 94 14.26 -23.66 22.09
CA GLU A 94 15.18 -24.27 23.07
C GLU A 94 15.32 -23.43 24.34
N SER A 95 15.26 -22.10 24.19
CA SER A 95 15.34 -21.13 25.29
C SER A 95 14.01 -20.91 26.03
N GLY A 96 12.92 -21.56 25.64
CA GLY A 96 11.63 -21.48 26.31
C GLY A 96 10.44 -21.30 25.36
N LEU A 97 9.59 -20.31 25.62
CA LEU A 97 8.46 -19.95 24.76
C LEU A 97 8.62 -18.53 24.22
N ARG A 98 8.16 -18.30 23.00
CA ARG A 98 8.03 -16.95 22.43
C ARG A 98 6.58 -16.72 22.04
N ILE A 99 5.95 -15.73 22.66
CA ILE A 99 4.60 -15.29 22.35
C ILE A 99 4.69 -14.11 21.38
N ARG A 100 4.10 -14.25 20.20
CA ARG A 100 3.91 -13.17 19.24
C ARG A 100 2.53 -12.56 19.45
N LEU A 101 2.48 -11.26 19.69
CA LEU A 101 1.24 -10.50 19.82
C LEU A 101 1.12 -9.56 18.63
N ARG A 102 -0.04 -9.56 17.96
CA ARG A 102 -0.37 -8.56 16.94
C ARG A 102 -1.64 -7.82 17.34
N CYS A 103 -1.61 -6.50 17.27
CA CYS A 103 -2.76 -5.64 17.52
C CYS A 103 -3.14 -4.91 16.23
N GLU A 104 -4.29 -5.22 15.65
CA GLU A 104 -4.87 -4.46 14.54
C GLU A 104 -5.93 -3.50 15.07
N VAL A 105 -5.79 -2.22 14.72
CA VAL A 105 -6.74 -1.16 15.09
C VAL A 105 -7.26 -0.47 13.83
N LYS A 106 -8.55 -0.17 13.81
CA LYS A 106 -9.20 0.63 12.75
C LYS A 106 -9.96 1.81 13.33
N THR A 107 -9.99 2.90 12.58
CA THR A 107 -10.83 4.08 12.84
C THR A 107 -11.28 4.69 11.51
N ARG A 108 -12.22 5.64 11.58
CA ARG A 108 -12.53 6.55 10.48
C ARG A 108 -12.39 7.98 10.98
N ASP A 109 -11.23 8.60 10.73
CA ASP A 109 -10.92 9.94 11.23
C ASP A 109 -9.83 10.63 10.39
N ARG A 110 -9.37 11.79 10.84
CA ARG A 110 -8.41 12.72 10.21
C ARG A 110 -6.94 12.37 10.50
N THR A 111 -6.68 11.46 11.44
CA THR A 111 -5.34 11.00 11.80
C THR A 111 -5.29 9.49 12.04
N GLY A 112 -4.11 8.90 11.86
CA GLY A 112 -3.87 7.46 11.96
C GLY A 112 -4.02 6.89 13.37
N VAL A 113 -4.02 5.56 13.45
CA VAL A 113 -4.14 4.77 14.69
C VAL A 113 -2.87 3.98 15.01
N GLU A 114 -1.71 4.45 14.55
CA GLU A 114 -0.42 3.80 14.80
C GLU A 114 -0.16 3.69 16.31
N MET A 115 -0.42 4.78 17.04
CA MET A 115 -0.16 4.85 18.47
C MET A 115 -1.12 3.99 19.27
N GLU A 116 -2.38 3.88 18.86
CA GLU A 116 -3.37 3.00 19.48
C GLU A 116 -2.93 1.54 19.38
N SER A 117 -2.49 1.12 18.20
CA SER A 117 -2.02 -0.24 17.94
C SER A 117 -0.74 -0.56 18.73
N LEU A 118 0.25 0.35 18.74
CA LEU A 118 1.49 0.21 19.51
C LEU A 118 1.26 0.20 21.02
N HIS A 119 0.38 1.07 21.51
CA HIS A 119 0.02 1.12 22.92
C HIS A 119 -0.71 -0.16 23.35
N GLY A 120 -1.67 -0.62 22.55
CA GLY A 120 -2.40 -1.87 22.77
C GLY A 120 -1.49 -3.08 22.91
N VAL A 121 -0.58 -3.28 21.95
CA VAL A 121 0.32 -4.44 21.97
C VAL A 121 1.34 -4.37 23.11
N THR A 122 1.77 -3.17 23.49
CA THR A 122 2.69 -2.93 24.61
C THR A 122 2.04 -3.26 25.94
N ILE A 123 0.80 -2.80 26.18
CA ILE A 123 0.08 -3.11 27.42
C ILE A 123 -0.29 -4.59 27.48
N ALA A 124 -0.64 -5.22 26.36
CA ALA A 124 -0.84 -6.67 26.32
C ALA A 124 0.45 -7.41 26.73
N ALA A 125 1.62 -7.03 26.19
CA ALA A 125 2.90 -7.63 26.55
C ALA A 125 3.26 -7.42 28.04
N LEU A 126 3.06 -6.22 28.57
CA LEU A 126 3.26 -5.93 30.00
C LEU A 126 2.29 -6.71 30.90
N THR A 127 1.08 -6.97 30.42
CA THR A 127 0.09 -7.80 31.14
C THR A 127 0.54 -9.25 31.20
N ILE A 128 1.10 -9.80 30.11
CA ILE A 128 1.74 -11.13 30.14
C ILE A 128 2.86 -11.14 31.18
N TYR A 129 3.71 -10.11 31.20
CA TYR A 129 4.76 -9.99 32.21
C TYR A 129 4.18 -10.03 33.63
N ASP A 130 3.16 -9.23 33.95
CA ASP A 130 2.56 -9.22 35.30
C ASP A 130 1.95 -10.58 35.68
N MET A 131 1.29 -11.23 34.73
CA MET A 131 0.67 -12.54 34.94
C MET A 131 1.73 -13.62 35.22
N CYS A 132 2.91 -13.49 34.63
CA CYS A 132 3.96 -14.51 34.65
C CYS A 132 5.08 -14.26 35.67
N LYS A 133 5.36 -13.01 36.09
CA LYS A 133 6.55 -12.63 36.89
C LYS A 133 6.72 -13.34 38.23
N ALA A 134 5.64 -13.88 38.80
CA ALA A 134 5.69 -14.65 40.03
C ALA A 134 6.35 -16.03 39.86
N LEU A 135 6.29 -16.61 38.65
CA LEU A 135 6.94 -17.88 38.33
C LEU A 135 8.41 -17.68 37.95
N SER A 136 8.71 -16.67 37.13
CA SER A 136 10.08 -16.24 36.85
C SER A 136 10.11 -14.77 36.41
N PRO A 137 11.08 -13.97 36.90
CA PRO A 137 11.26 -12.59 36.45
C PRO A 137 12.04 -12.48 35.12
N GLN A 138 12.61 -13.58 34.60
CA GLN A 138 13.44 -13.60 33.38
C GLN A 138 12.61 -13.54 32.10
N ILE A 139 11.65 -12.61 32.04
CA ILE A 139 10.74 -12.42 30.91
C ILE A 139 11.26 -11.26 30.07
N GLY A 140 11.40 -11.47 28.76
CA GLY A 140 11.81 -10.44 27.82
C GLY A 140 10.63 -9.90 27.02
N ILE A 141 10.48 -8.58 26.92
CA ILE A 141 9.60 -7.94 25.91
C ILE A 141 10.50 -7.34 24.83
N ARG A 142 10.29 -7.74 23.58
CA ARG A 142 11.14 -7.40 22.43
C ARG A 142 10.30 -6.92 21.25
N GLU A 143 10.96 -6.23 20.33
CA GLU A 143 10.45 -5.90 19.00
C GLU A 143 9.05 -5.27 18.97
N VAL A 144 8.78 -4.33 19.88
CA VAL A 144 7.58 -3.50 19.77
C VAL A 144 7.73 -2.61 18.54
N ARG A 145 6.97 -2.90 17.47
CA ARG A 145 7.08 -2.18 16.20
C ARG A 145 5.76 -2.13 15.45
N LEU A 146 5.65 -1.15 14.56
CA LEU A 146 4.57 -1.07 13.58
C LEU A 146 4.89 -1.98 12.39
N LEU A 147 3.96 -2.88 12.04
CA LEU A 147 4.10 -3.78 10.89
C LEU A 147 3.48 -3.18 9.61
N ALA A 148 2.32 -2.55 9.74
CA ALA A 148 1.60 -1.99 8.61
C ALA A 148 0.74 -0.81 9.04
N LYS A 149 0.54 0.14 8.13
CA LYS A 149 -0.49 1.16 8.24
C LYS A 149 -1.13 1.43 6.89
N SER A 150 -2.41 1.77 6.90
CA SER A 150 -3.12 2.24 5.72
C SER A 150 -4.15 3.32 6.11
N GLY A 151 -4.50 4.17 5.15
CA GLY A 151 -5.38 5.31 5.39
C GLY A 151 -4.63 6.56 5.86
N GLY A 152 -4.80 7.65 5.13
CA GLY A 152 -4.07 8.91 5.30
C GLY A 152 -3.62 9.49 3.96
N LYS A 153 -2.97 10.67 3.99
CA LYS A 153 -2.44 11.33 2.79
C LYS A 153 -1.45 10.40 2.11
N LYS A 154 -1.87 9.85 0.97
CA LYS A 154 -1.03 9.14 0.00
C LYS A 154 -0.46 10.19 -0.95
N THR A 155 0.33 11.07 -0.35
CA THR A 155 1.00 12.21 -1.01
C THR A 155 2.44 11.81 -1.27
N LEU A 156 2.94 12.15 -2.46
CA LEU A 156 4.30 11.90 -2.87
C LEU A 156 4.93 13.26 -3.21
N GLY A 157 5.94 13.70 -2.47
CA GLY A 157 6.38 15.11 -2.54
C GLY A 157 5.30 16.07 -2.03
N GLN A 158 5.02 17.13 -2.79
CA GLN A 158 4.01 18.14 -2.48
C GLN A 158 2.58 17.71 -2.89
N TYR A 159 2.44 16.79 -3.84
CA TYR A 159 1.16 16.48 -4.49
C TYR A 159 0.58 15.11 -4.09
N PRO A 160 -0.76 14.97 -4.02
CA PRO A 160 -1.40 13.65 -3.89
C PRO A 160 -0.93 12.69 -4.97
N LEU A 161 -0.90 11.39 -4.68
CA LEU A 161 -0.60 10.34 -5.65
C LEU A 161 -1.89 9.62 -6.04
N PHE A 162 -2.31 9.75 -7.30
CA PHE A 162 -3.43 9.02 -7.88
C PHE A 162 -2.90 7.89 -8.77
N GLY A 163 -3.67 6.81 -8.89
CA GLY A 163 -3.34 5.65 -9.70
C GLY A 163 -4.15 5.60 -10.99
N LEU A 164 -3.51 5.20 -12.09
CA LEU A 164 -4.19 4.97 -13.36
C LEU A 164 -3.79 3.61 -13.91
N VAL A 165 -4.78 2.75 -14.11
CA VAL A 165 -4.60 1.50 -14.86
C VAL A 165 -5.09 1.73 -16.29
N LEU A 166 -4.18 1.64 -17.25
CA LEU A 166 -4.51 1.76 -18.67
C LEU A 166 -5.13 0.45 -19.14
N THR A 167 -6.42 0.49 -19.44
CA THR A 167 -7.20 -0.68 -19.88
C THR A 167 -7.61 -0.61 -21.36
N GLY A 168 -6.93 0.24 -22.13
CA GLY A 168 -7.20 0.46 -23.55
C GLY A 168 -6.40 -0.46 -24.48
N GLY A 169 -7.04 -0.89 -25.57
CA GLY A 169 -6.44 -1.66 -26.66
C GLY A 169 -7.48 -2.54 -27.35
N GLN A 170 -7.61 -2.42 -28.68
CA GLN A 170 -8.42 -3.39 -29.44
C GLN A 170 -7.63 -4.69 -29.48
N SER A 171 -7.90 -5.59 -28.54
CA SER A 171 -7.24 -6.88 -28.34
C SER A 171 -7.58 -7.90 -29.44
N GLN A 172 -7.50 -7.49 -30.72
CA GLN A 172 -7.92 -8.25 -31.89
C GLN A 172 -7.18 -9.60 -32.02
N ARG A 173 -5.90 -9.64 -31.61
CA ARG A 173 -5.06 -10.85 -31.63
C ARG A 173 -5.28 -11.78 -30.44
N MET A 174 -5.79 -11.28 -29.31
CA MET A 174 -6.00 -12.07 -28.08
C MET A 174 -7.37 -12.76 -28.02
N GLY A 175 -8.34 -12.29 -28.81
CA GLY A 175 -9.72 -12.81 -28.79
C GLY A 175 -10.54 -12.42 -27.54
N GLN A 176 -9.90 -11.90 -26.49
CA GLN A 176 -10.51 -11.37 -25.27
C GLN A 176 -9.77 -10.10 -24.82
N ASP A 177 -10.44 -9.26 -24.03
CA ASP A 177 -9.84 -8.03 -23.50
C ASP A 177 -8.76 -8.35 -22.46
N LYS A 178 -7.55 -7.79 -22.65
CA LYS A 178 -6.40 -8.06 -21.77
C LYS A 178 -6.65 -7.67 -20.32
N ALA A 179 -7.49 -6.65 -20.08
CA ALA A 179 -7.84 -6.22 -18.74
C ALA A 179 -8.56 -7.31 -17.92
N LEU A 180 -9.22 -8.25 -18.61
CA LEU A 180 -9.97 -9.36 -18.01
C LEU A 180 -9.17 -10.66 -17.86
N LEU A 181 -7.91 -10.70 -18.33
CA LEU A 181 -7.05 -11.87 -18.16
C LEU A 181 -6.82 -12.16 -16.68
N ASP A 182 -6.64 -13.44 -16.33
CA ASP A 182 -6.51 -13.87 -14.93
C ASP A 182 -5.16 -14.55 -14.67
N TYR A 183 -4.24 -13.79 -14.10
CA TYR A 183 -2.96 -14.30 -13.60
C TYR A 183 -3.02 -14.68 -12.11
N TYR A 184 -3.82 -13.95 -11.33
CA TYR A 184 -3.76 -13.91 -9.85
C TYR A 184 -5.08 -14.30 -9.15
N GLY A 185 -5.96 -15.04 -9.83
CA GLY A 185 -7.29 -15.44 -9.34
C GLY A 185 -8.37 -14.35 -9.48
N GLN A 186 -8.11 -13.31 -10.27
CA GLN A 186 -9.02 -12.19 -10.54
C GLN A 186 -8.62 -11.49 -11.85
N PRO A 187 -9.52 -10.69 -12.47
CA PRO A 187 -9.18 -9.86 -13.63
C PRO A 187 -7.92 -9.01 -13.38
N HIS A 188 -7.00 -8.98 -14.33
CA HIS A 188 -5.69 -8.35 -14.13
C HIS A 188 -5.80 -6.85 -13.87
N ALA A 189 -6.74 -6.16 -14.51
CA ALA A 189 -6.99 -4.75 -14.21
C ALA A 189 -7.46 -4.54 -12.76
N GLN A 190 -8.25 -5.46 -12.20
CA GLN A 190 -8.66 -5.43 -10.78
C GLN A 190 -7.45 -5.69 -9.86
N TYR A 191 -6.56 -6.61 -10.23
CA TYR A 191 -5.31 -6.85 -9.52
C TYR A 191 -4.44 -5.58 -9.47
N LEU A 192 -4.20 -4.95 -10.62
CA LEU A 192 -3.40 -3.73 -10.71
C LEU A 192 -4.06 -2.56 -9.96
N TYR A 193 -5.39 -2.44 -10.02
CA TYR A 193 -6.15 -1.48 -9.24
C TYR A 193 -5.87 -1.66 -7.73
N ASN A 194 -5.98 -2.89 -7.24
CA ASN A 194 -5.74 -3.21 -5.83
C ASN A 194 -4.28 -2.98 -5.42
N LEU A 195 -3.35 -3.25 -6.34
CA LEU A 195 -1.92 -2.99 -6.14
C LEU A 195 -1.64 -1.49 -5.99
N LEU A 196 -2.13 -0.66 -6.92
CA LEU A 196 -1.97 0.80 -6.85
C LEU A 196 -2.72 1.41 -5.66
N ALA A 197 -3.87 0.84 -5.27
CA ALA A 197 -4.67 1.31 -4.15
C ALA A 197 -3.94 1.19 -2.81
N GLN A 198 -2.80 0.48 -2.72
CA GLN A 198 -1.94 0.49 -1.54
C GLN A 198 -1.19 1.82 -1.40
N TYR A 199 -0.85 2.46 -2.52
CA TYR A 199 0.01 3.64 -2.59
C TYR A 199 -0.72 4.92 -3.00
N CYS A 200 -1.85 4.82 -3.70
CA CYS A 200 -2.57 5.95 -4.28
C CYS A 200 -3.85 6.31 -3.50
N GLU A 201 -4.15 7.60 -3.38
CA GLU A 201 -5.34 8.13 -2.72
C GLU A 201 -6.62 7.72 -3.44
N GLN A 202 -6.59 7.81 -4.77
CA GLN A 202 -7.63 7.33 -5.67
C GLN A 202 -6.97 6.54 -6.80
N VAL A 203 -7.69 5.57 -7.35
CA VAL A 203 -7.24 4.79 -8.50
C VAL A 203 -8.37 4.74 -9.51
N PHE A 204 -8.02 4.85 -10.79
CA PHE A 204 -8.96 4.83 -11.90
C PHE A 204 -8.53 3.82 -12.96
N LEU A 205 -9.50 3.23 -13.65
CA LEU A 205 -9.28 2.57 -14.93
C LEU A 205 -9.48 3.59 -16.07
N SER A 206 -8.54 3.71 -17.00
CA SER A 206 -8.78 4.43 -18.26
C SER A 206 -9.60 3.53 -19.18
N ALA A 207 -10.85 3.93 -19.44
CA ALA A 207 -11.83 3.13 -20.14
C ALA A 207 -12.84 4.02 -20.87
N ARG A 208 -13.51 3.50 -21.91
CA ARG A 208 -14.65 4.19 -22.54
C ARG A 208 -15.86 4.14 -21.62
N THR A 209 -16.79 5.08 -21.79
CA THR A 209 -18.07 5.07 -21.08
C THR A 209 -18.75 3.71 -21.23
N ASN A 210 -19.12 3.10 -20.10
CA ASN A 210 -19.75 1.78 -20.00
C ASN A 210 -18.93 0.60 -20.57
N GLN A 211 -17.62 0.76 -20.83
CA GLN A 211 -16.78 -0.32 -21.38
C GLN A 211 -16.84 -1.60 -20.54
N TRP A 212 -16.91 -1.46 -19.22
CA TRP A 212 -16.87 -2.58 -18.28
C TRP A 212 -18.23 -3.03 -17.77
N GLN A 213 -19.33 -2.45 -18.28
CA GLN A 213 -20.67 -2.81 -17.85
C GLN A 213 -20.93 -4.30 -18.08
N GLY A 214 -21.39 -5.00 -17.05
CA GLY A 214 -21.62 -6.45 -17.10
C GLY A 214 -20.36 -7.30 -16.91
N THR A 215 -19.20 -6.69 -16.61
CA THR A 215 -17.97 -7.41 -16.23
C THR A 215 -17.67 -7.19 -14.74
N PRO A 216 -16.76 -7.98 -14.14
CA PRO A 216 -16.33 -7.74 -12.76
C PRO A 216 -15.65 -6.38 -12.53
N LEU A 217 -15.28 -5.65 -13.60
CA LEU A 217 -14.67 -4.32 -13.53
C LEU A 217 -15.72 -3.19 -13.50
N ALA A 218 -17.03 -3.50 -13.59
CA ALA A 218 -18.10 -2.51 -13.72
C ALA A 218 -18.17 -1.51 -12.55
N ASP A 219 -17.85 -1.97 -11.35
CA ASP A 219 -17.97 -1.18 -10.12
C ASP A 219 -16.68 -0.40 -9.78
N LEU A 220 -15.61 -0.56 -10.58
CA LEU A 220 -14.37 0.17 -10.36
C LEU A 220 -14.47 1.60 -10.92
N PRO A 221 -13.89 2.61 -10.23
CA PRO A 221 -13.81 3.96 -10.74
C PRO A 221 -13.14 4.01 -12.12
N THR A 222 -13.78 4.69 -13.07
CA THR A 222 -13.25 4.87 -14.43
C THR A 222 -13.02 6.34 -14.71
N LEU A 223 -11.99 6.63 -15.50
CA LEU A 223 -11.85 7.92 -16.18
C LEU A 223 -12.22 7.73 -17.65
N PRO A 224 -13.36 8.30 -18.10
CA PRO A 224 -13.77 8.19 -19.48
C PRO A 224 -12.82 8.98 -20.37
N ASP A 225 -12.23 8.32 -21.37
CA ASP A 225 -11.32 8.99 -22.31
C ASP A 225 -12.04 10.17 -22.99
N THR A 226 -11.45 11.35 -22.88
CA THR A 226 -12.00 12.60 -23.47
C THR A 226 -11.46 12.87 -24.87
N LEU A 227 -10.44 12.11 -25.28
CA LEU A 227 -9.75 12.24 -26.55
C LEU A 227 -10.06 11.04 -27.47
N PRO A 228 -9.98 11.22 -28.80
CA PRO A 228 -9.98 10.08 -29.72
C PRO A 228 -8.91 9.06 -29.28
N GLN A 229 -9.26 7.77 -29.28
CA GLN A 229 -8.34 6.72 -28.82
C GLN A 229 -7.17 6.51 -29.79
N ILE A 230 -6.14 7.33 -29.62
CA ILE A 230 -4.87 7.25 -30.33
C ILE A 230 -3.83 6.67 -29.36
N GLY A 231 -3.95 5.38 -29.04
CA GLY A 231 -3.01 4.70 -28.14
C GLY A 231 -3.07 5.20 -26.68
N PRO A 232 -2.02 4.91 -25.87
CA PRO A 232 -2.03 5.14 -24.42
C PRO A 232 -1.98 6.63 -24.01
N ILE A 233 -1.56 7.52 -24.91
CA ILE A 233 -1.49 8.97 -24.63
C ILE A 233 -2.87 9.55 -24.31
N ALA A 234 -3.94 9.02 -24.91
CA ALA A 234 -5.30 9.50 -24.67
C ALA A 234 -5.74 9.33 -23.21
N GLY A 235 -5.45 8.17 -22.63
CA GLY A 235 -5.72 7.89 -21.21
C GLY A 235 -4.85 8.73 -20.28
N LEU A 236 -3.55 8.85 -20.59
CA LEU A 236 -2.61 9.70 -19.85
C LEU A 236 -3.05 11.17 -19.82
N LEU A 237 -3.32 11.77 -20.97
CA LEU A 237 -3.78 13.16 -21.07
C LEU A 237 -5.13 13.38 -20.41
N THR A 238 -6.04 12.42 -20.51
CA THR A 238 -7.34 12.50 -19.82
C THR A 238 -7.13 12.58 -18.30
N ALA A 239 -6.26 11.74 -17.74
CA ALA A 239 -5.94 11.75 -16.31
C ALA A 239 -5.24 13.04 -15.87
N LEU A 240 -4.20 13.46 -16.60
CA LEU A 240 -3.46 14.70 -16.34
C LEU A 240 -4.36 15.95 -16.40
N ARG A 241 -5.33 15.99 -17.32
CA ARG A 241 -6.29 17.10 -17.43
C ARG A 241 -7.36 17.08 -16.35
N ALA A 242 -7.84 15.89 -15.99
CA ALA A 242 -8.88 15.75 -14.98
C ALA A 242 -8.38 16.21 -13.60
N TYR A 243 -7.11 15.92 -13.30
CA TYR A 243 -6.46 16.30 -12.04
C TYR A 243 -5.04 16.83 -12.33
N PRO A 244 -4.87 18.14 -12.58
CA PRO A 244 -3.57 18.71 -12.95
C PRO A 244 -2.60 18.86 -11.76
N GLU A 245 -3.11 18.93 -10.53
CA GLU A 245 -2.32 19.11 -9.31
C GLU A 245 -2.14 17.81 -8.52
N VAL A 246 -1.98 16.68 -9.21
CA VAL A 246 -1.66 15.38 -8.60
C VAL A 246 -0.51 14.70 -9.33
N ASN A 247 0.25 13.89 -8.61
CA ASN A 247 1.12 12.89 -9.22
C ASN A 247 0.27 11.70 -9.69
N TRP A 248 0.67 11.08 -10.79
CA TRP A 248 0.00 9.91 -11.37
C TRP A 248 0.90 8.70 -11.40
N PHE A 249 0.57 7.66 -10.64
CA PHE A 249 1.17 6.33 -10.78
C PHE A 249 0.41 5.55 -11.86
N VAL A 250 1.02 5.44 -13.04
CA VAL A 250 0.41 4.84 -14.22
C VAL A 250 1.00 3.46 -14.46
N VAL A 251 0.12 2.47 -14.68
CA VAL A 251 0.48 1.11 -15.10
C VAL A 251 -0.42 0.65 -16.25
N ALA A 252 0.08 -0.17 -17.18
CA ALA A 252 -0.74 -0.81 -18.20
C ALA A 252 -1.18 -2.23 -17.82
N CYS A 253 -2.37 -2.63 -18.32
CA CYS A 253 -2.96 -3.93 -18.06
C CYS A 253 -2.30 -5.11 -18.79
N ASP A 254 -1.31 -4.86 -19.65
CA ASP A 254 -0.55 -5.91 -20.34
C ASP A 254 0.79 -6.23 -19.68
N LEU A 255 1.05 -5.66 -18.49
CA LEU A 255 2.22 -5.93 -17.66
C LEU A 255 1.87 -6.93 -16.54
N PRO A 256 2.05 -8.25 -16.73
CA PRO A 256 1.57 -9.26 -15.80
C PRO A 256 2.45 -9.43 -14.56
N TYR A 257 3.71 -8.95 -14.60
CA TYR A 257 4.71 -9.23 -13.56
C TYR A 257 4.81 -8.12 -12.50
N LEU A 258 3.87 -7.18 -12.46
CA LEU A 258 3.88 -6.08 -11.50
C LEU A 258 3.46 -6.57 -10.11
N THR A 259 4.27 -6.28 -9.09
CA THR A 259 4.01 -6.57 -7.66
C THR A 259 4.37 -5.37 -6.79
N ALA A 260 4.12 -5.45 -5.49
CA ALA A 260 4.53 -4.40 -4.54
C ALA A 260 6.06 -4.16 -4.58
N GLU A 261 6.83 -5.25 -4.69
CA GLU A 261 8.29 -5.22 -4.74
C GLU A 261 8.80 -4.57 -6.03
N THR A 262 8.12 -4.82 -7.17
CA THR A 262 8.50 -4.21 -8.45
C THR A 262 8.03 -2.77 -8.58
N LEU A 263 7.10 -2.27 -7.75
CA LEU A 263 6.68 -0.87 -7.77
C LEU A 263 7.44 0.00 -6.77
N ALA A 264 7.93 -0.58 -5.67
CA ALA A 264 8.64 0.13 -4.61
C ALA A 264 9.83 0.99 -5.09
N PRO A 265 10.67 0.56 -6.06
CA PRO A 265 11.78 1.38 -6.54
C PRO A 265 11.33 2.70 -7.20
N LEU A 266 10.20 2.72 -7.91
CA LEU A 266 9.67 3.95 -8.53
C LEU A 266 9.26 4.98 -7.48
N LEU A 267 8.63 4.53 -6.39
CA LEU A 267 8.26 5.38 -5.26
C LEU A 267 9.50 5.90 -4.53
N HIS A 268 10.50 5.03 -4.33
CA HIS A 268 11.73 5.37 -3.62
C HIS A 268 12.60 6.39 -4.36
N HIS A 269 12.69 6.27 -5.69
CA HIS A 269 13.48 7.17 -6.54
C HIS A 269 12.65 8.30 -7.14
N TYR A 270 11.43 8.52 -6.65
CA TYR A 270 10.58 9.60 -7.11
C TYR A 270 11.30 10.95 -7.00
N ARG A 271 11.14 11.76 -8.05
CA ARG A 271 11.60 13.13 -8.10
C ARG A 271 10.47 14.04 -8.56
N GLU A 272 10.29 15.15 -7.84
CA GLU A 272 9.25 16.14 -8.11
C GLU A 272 9.65 17.12 -9.23
N ASP A 273 10.94 17.24 -9.49
CA ASP A 273 11.53 18.19 -10.45
C ASP A 273 11.64 17.64 -11.89
N VAL A 274 11.08 16.46 -12.16
CA VAL A 274 11.08 15.79 -13.46
C VAL A 274 9.66 15.58 -13.97
N VAL A 275 9.48 15.29 -15.26
CA VAL A 275 8.19 14.95 -15.88
C VAL A 275 7.70 13.59 -15.39
N ALA A 276 8.60 12.60 -15.32
CA ALA A 276 8.26 11.25 -14.88
C ALA A 276 9.43 10.54 -14.20
N THR A 277 9.12 9.64 -13.28
CA THR A 277 10.01 8.60 -12.75
C THR A 277 9.56 7.25 -13.32
N CYS A 278 10.43 6.53 -14.03
CA CYS A 278 10.07 5.32 -14.77
C CYS A 278 11.24 4.33 -14.87
N TYR A 279 10.96 3.11 -15.34
CA TYR A 279 12.01 2.13 -15.62
C TYR A 279 12.65 2.37 -16.99
N HIS A 280 13.90 1.92 -17.17
CA HIS A 280 14.44 1.68 -18.51
C HIS A 280 13.87 0.39 -19.10
N HIS A 281 13.53 0.42 -20.38
CA HIS A 281 13.23 -0.78 -21.14
C HIS A 281 14.52 -1.63 -21.24
N PRO A 282 14.53 -2.90 -20.77
CA PRO A 282 15.74 -3.71 -20.63
C PRO A 282 16.52 -3.93 -21.93
N GLN A 283 15.83 -3.97 -23.08
CA GLN A 283 16.44 -4.27 -24.38
C GLN A 283 16.78 -3.02 -25.18
N GLU A 284 15.91 -2.00 -25.13
CA GLU A 284 15.99 -0.83 -26.01
C GLU A 284 16.49 0.43 -25.28
N GLY A 285 16.57 0.38 -23.94
CA GLY A 285 17.10 1.46 -23.10
C GLY A 285 16.20 2.70 -22.99
N PHE A 286 15.09 2.76 -23.73
CA PHE A 286 14.16 3.88 -23.66
C PHE A 286 13.38 3.92 -22.33
N PRO A 287 12.82 5.07 -21.92
CA PRO A 287 11.99 5.17 -20.72
C PRO A 287 10.65 4.43 -20.91
N GLU A 288 10.26 3.55 -19.99
CA GLU A 288 8.99 2.82 -19.99
C GLU A 288 7.84 3.73 -19.51
N PRO A 289 6.99 4.25 -20.40
CA PRO A 289 5.97 5.23 -20.03
C PRO A 289 4.75 4.59 -19.36
N LEU A 290 4.56 3.27 -19.53
CA LEU A 290 3.36 2.56 -19.07
C LEU A 290 3.57 1.85 -17.74
N CYS A 291 4.68 2.13 -17.05
CA CYS A 291 4.95 1.79 -15.66
C CYS A 291 5.79 2.92 -15.05
N ALA A 292 5.12 4.01 -14.68
CA ALA A 292 5.77 5.28 -14.36
C ALA A 292 4.96 6.12 -13.36
N ILE A 293 5.66 6.99 -12.64
CA ILE A 293 5.06 8.05 -11.83
C ILE A 293 5.25 9.38 -12.57
N TYR A 294 4.16 10.02 -12.97
CA TYR A 294 4.16 11.33 -13.62
C TYR A 294 3.91 12.44 -12.59
N THR A 295 4.60 13.56 -12.73
CA THR A 295 4.37 14.76 -11.91
C THR A 295 3.40 15.72 -12.60
N PRO A 296 2.91 16.77 -11.91
CA PRO A 296 2.16 17.85 -12.56
C PRO A 296 2.87 18.50 -13.76
N GLN A 297 4.21 18.44 -13.81
CA GLN A 297 4.98 18.95 -14.95
C GLN A 297 4.72 18.17 -16.26
N ALA A 298 4.18 16.95 -16.16
CA ALA A 298 3.86 16.14 -17.33
C ALA A 298 2.73 16.74 -18.18
N LEU A 299 1.76 17.42 -17.57
CA LEU A 299 0.62 17.96 -18.31
C LEU A 299 1.03 18.90 -19.46
N PRO A 300 1.74 20.01 -19.23
CA PRO A 300 2.12 20.92 -20.32
C PRO A 300 3.00 20.25 -21.39
N VAL A 301 3.85 19.29 -20.99
CA VAL A 301 4.71 18.54 -21.91
C VAL A 301 3.88 17.63 -22.83
N PHE A 302 2.94 16.88 -22.26
CA PHE A 302 2.08 16.00 -23.03
C PHE A 302 1.07 16.77 -23.89
N GLU A 303 0.60 17.94 -23.45
CA GLU A 303 -0.26 18.81 -24.27
C GLU A 303 0.48 19.38 -25.48
N ALA A 304 1.71 19.86 -25.29
CA ALA A 304 2.55 20.34 -26.38
C ALA A 304 2.83 19.22 -27.39
N ALA A 305 3.21 18.03 -26.91
CA ALA A 305 3.44 16.87 -27.77
C ALA A 305 2.20 16.46 -28.57
N TYR A 306 1.01 16.48 -27.94
CA TYR A 306 -0.24 16.17 -28.63
C TYR A 306 -0.58 17.18 -29.72
N ALA A 307 -0.35 18.49 -29.47
CA ALA A 307 -0.55 19.54 -30.46
C ALA A 307 0.41 19.43 -31.65
N GLU A 308 1.62 18.88 -31.43
CA GLU A 308 2.61 18.55 -32.46
C GLU A 308 2.39 17.17 -33.11
N GLU A 309 1.26 16.51 -32.85
CA GLU A 309 0.91 15.18 -33.34
C GLU A 309 1.90 14.06 -32.93
N ILE A 310 2.61 14.25 -31.82
CA ILE A 310 3.50 13.25 -31.21
C ILE A 310 2.69 12.42 -30.21
N TYR A 311 2.13 11.31 -30.67
CA TYR A 311 1.24 10.46 -29.86
C TYR A 311 1.93 9.33 -29.09
N CYS A 312 3.22 9.09 -29.31
CA CYS A 312 3.95 7.99 -28.67
C CYS A 312 4.59 8.45 -27.35
N PRO A 313 4.16 7.96 -26.18
CA PRO A 313 4.70 8.42 -24.90
C PRO A 313 6.20 8.19 -24.75
N VAL A 314 6.75 7.12 -25.33
CA VAL A 314 8.21 6.88 -25.35
C VAL A 314 8.94 8.06 -26.01
N LYS A 315 8.46 8.54 -27.16
CA LYS A 315 9.07 9.68 -27.87
C LYS A 315 8.99 10.98 -27.07
N ILE A 316 7.91 11.16 -26.30
CA ILE A 316 7.72 12.31 -25.42
C ILE A 316 8.74 12.25 -24.28
N LEU A 317 8.80 11.12 -23.56
CA LEU A 317 9.70 10.96 -22.41
C LEU A 317 11.18 11.03 -22.79
N GLN A 318 11.57 10.49 -23.96
CA GLN A 318 12.95 10.60 -24.47
C GLN A 318 13.42 12.06 -24.66
N ARG A 319 12.48 13.00 -24.84
CA ARG A 319 12.75 14.43 -25.02
C ARG A 319 12.45 15.25 -23.77
N SER A 320 12.11 14.60 -22.67
CA SER A 320 11.65 15.23 -21.44
C SER A 320 12.60 14.90 -20.27
N PRO A 321 12.72 15.77 -19.26
CA PRO A 321 13.47 15.43 -18.06
C PRO A 321 12.77 14.28 -17.33
N CYS A 322 13.40 13.11 -17.29
CA CYS A 322 12.85 11.92 -16.63
C CYS A 322 13.89 11.31 -15.69
N GLN A 323 13.43 10.81 -14.54
CA GLN A 323 14.22 9.95 -13.67
C GLN A 323 14.03 8.49 -14.11
N CYS A 324 14.97 7.98 -14.89
CA CYS A 324 14.93 6.58 -15.34
C CYS A 324 15.76 5.71 -14.39
N ILE A 325 15.20 4.59 -13.93
CA ILE A 325 15.87 3.63 -13.05
C ILE A 325 15.92 2.24 -13.67
N THR A 326 16.88 1.42 -13.24
CA THR A 326 16.99 0.04 -13.71
C THR A 326 15.87 -0.81 -13.10
N PRO A 327 15.13 -1.61 -13.90
CA PRO A 327 14.11 -2.49 -13.35
C PRO A 327 14.77 -3.59 -12.50
N PRO A 328 14.16 -3.97 -11.35
CA PRO A 328 14.73 -5.02 -10.50
C PRO A 328 14.75 -6.39 -11.18
N GLN A 329 13.88 -6.60 -12.18
CA GLN A 329 13.88 -7.78 -13.05
C GLN A 329 13.53 -7.37 -14.49
N PRO A 330 14.16 -7.93 -15.54
CA PRO A 330 13.89 -7.56 -16.93
C PRO A 330 12.44 -7.82 -17.38
N THR A 331 11.74 -8.76 -16.75
CA THR A 331 10.36 -9.13 -17.12
C THR A 331 9.33 -8.08 -16.77
N ILE A 332 9.66 -7.07 -15.94
CA ILE A 332 8.71 -6.08 -15.44
C ILE A 332 8.06 -5.26 -16.55
N THR A 333 8.78 -5.02 -17.65
CA THR A 333 8.29 -4.27 -18.82
C THR A 333 7.84 -5.19 -19.96
N ALA A 334 7.70 -6.51 -19.71
CA ALA A 334 7.29 -7.45 -20.73
C ALA A 334 5.77 -7.39 -20.94
N ASN A 335 5.36 -6.97 -22.14
CA ASN A 335 3.96 -6.86 -22.52
C ASN A 335 3.42 -8.19 -23.06
N ILE A 336 2.20 -8.56 -22.67
CA ILE A 336 1.50 -9.74 -23.19
C ILE A 336 0.51 -9.33 -24.28
N ASN A 337 0.66 -9.94 -25.46
CA ASN A 337 -0.07 -9.65 -26.69
C ASN A 337 -0.66 -10.88 -27.38
N THR A 338 -0.21 -12.10 -27.05
CA THR A 338 -0.75 -13.35 -27.60
C THR A 338 -1.21 -14.35 -26.53
N PRO A 339 -2.10 -15.31 -26.86
CA PRO A 339 -2.51 -16.37 -25.94
C PRO A 339 -1.35 -17.25 -25.45
N GLU A 340 -0.33 -17.48 -26.28
CA GLU A 340 0.86 -18.24 -25.92
C GLU A 340 1.68 -17.50 -24.85
N GLU A 341 1.92 -16.19 -25.05
CA GLU A 341 2.59 -15.33 -24.08
C GLU A 341 1.81 -15.30 -22.75
N TYR A 342 0.46 -15.30 -22.81
CA TYR A 342 -0.39 -15.40 -21.63
C TYR A 342 -0.14 -16.70 -20.84
N LEU A 343 -0.09 -17.85 -21.51
CA LEU A 343 0.17 -19.13 -20.86
C LEU A 343 1.57 -19.18 -20.25
N GLU A 344 2.58 -18.66 -20.95
CA GLU A 344 3.95 -18.56 -20.42
C GLU A 344 4.01 -17.69 -19.16
N ALA A 345 3.37 -16.52 -19.18
CA ALA A 345 3.28 -15.63 -18.04
C ALA A 345 2.52 -16.27 -16.87
N LEU A 346 1.43 -16.99 -17.14
CA LEU A 346 0.66 -17.72 -16.12
C LEU A 346 1.52 -18.79 -15.43
N HIS A 347 2.32 -19.53 -16.20
CA HIS A 347 3.25 -20.51 -15.66
C HIS A 347 4.35 -19.87 -14.81
N HIS A 348 4.84 -18.71 -15.20
CA HIS A 348 5.88 -17.99 -14.45
C HIS A 348 5.33 -17.39 -13.15
N VAL A 349 4.15 -16.76 -13.20
CA VAL A 349 3.51 -16.11 -12.04
C VAL A 349 3.06 -17.12 -10.99
N ARG A 350 2.67 -18.34 -11.41
CA ARG A 350 2.17 -19.40 -10.51
C ARG A 350 3.25 -20.37 -10.02
N ARG A 351 4.53 -20.13 -10.34
CA ARG A 351 5.62 -20.91 -9.72
C ARG A 351 5.78 -20.49 -8.26
N PRO A 352 5.76 -21.44 -7.31
CA PRO A 352 5.86 -21.17 -5.87
C PRO A 352 7.21 -20.57 -5.48
#